data_AF-A0A146F9D0-F1
#
_entry.id   AF-A0A146F9D0-F1
#
_cell.length_a   1.000
_cell.length_b   1.000
_cell.length_c   1.000
_cell.angle_alpha   90.00
_cell.angle_beta   90.00
_cell.angle_gamma   90.00
#
_symmetry.space_group_name_H-M   'P 1'
#
loop_
_entity.id
_entity.type
_entity.pdbx_description
1 polymer ?
#
loop_
_entity_poly.entity_id
_entity_poly.type
_entity_poly.pdbx_seq_one_letter_code
_entity_poly.pdbx_strand_id
1 'polypeptide(L)'
;MAYVRTGGTRTMADFDDLAQRLLEAWDKVATKNGEGSKERQLNAVFVLGAITTGTESGFLLPRVGSWLKSNAPKFEELAKQGDGDYAELVEEMRSRDNLAV
;
A
#
# COMPACT_ATOMS: atom_id res chain seq x y z
N MET A 1 -3.39 7.72 -13.59
CA MET A 1 -2.75 6.40 -13.75
C MET A 1 -2.22 5.97 -12.39
N ALA A 2 -2.43 4.72 -12.01
CA ALA A 2 -1.93 4.16 -10.75
C ALA A 2 -0.90 3.07 -11.03
N TYR A 3 0.27 3.13 -10.40
CA TYR A 3 1.29 2.09 -10.46
C TYR A 3 1.19 1.22 -9.22
N VAL A 4 1.07 -0.09 -9.41
CA VAL A 4 0.87 -1.05 -8.32
C VAL A 4 1.94 -2.13 -8.34
N ARG A 5 2.16 -2.76 -7.17
CA ARG A 5 2.94 -3.98 -7.05
C ARG A 5 2.07 -5.17 -7.43
N THR A 6 2.49 -5.92 -8.44
CA THR A 6 1.91 -7.22 -8.79
C THR A 6 2.52 -8.30 -7.91
N GLY A 7 1.99 -8.45 -6.69
CA GLY A 7 2.50 -9.44 -5.74
C GLY A 7 1.42 -10.00 -4.82
N GLY A 8 1.58 -11.28 -4.47
CA GLY A 8 0.66 -12.02 -3.62
C GLY A 8 -0.42 -12.77 -4.39
N THR A 9 -1.63 -12.78 -3.84
CA THR A 9 -2.81 -13.47 -4.37
C THR A 9 -3.70 -12.60 -5.24
N ARG A 10 -3.26 -11.38 -5.57
CA ARG A 10 -4.04 -10.40 -6.34
C ARG A 10 -4.15 -10.82 -7.80
N THR A 11 -5.36 -10.81 -8.30
CA THR A 11 -5.77 -11.23 -9.63
C THR A 11 -6.11 -10.01 -10.50
N MET A 12 -6.36 -10.24 -11.79
CA MET A 12 -6.88 -9.19 -12.66
C MET A 12 -8.22 -8.64 -12.17
N ALA A 13 -9.10 -9.50 -11.62
CA ALA A 13 -10.39 -9.07 -11.07
C ALA A 13 -10.24 -8.09 -9.89
N ASP A 14 -9.21 -8.26 -9.05
CA ASP A 14 -8.92 -7.32 -7.96
C ASP A 14 -8.51 -5.94 -8.51
N PHE A 15 -7.80 -5.90 -9.64
CA PHE A 15 -7.41 -4.64 -10.28
C PHE A 15 -8.56 -4.01 -11.07
N ASP A 16 -9.44 -4.82 -11.66
CA ASP A 16 -10.68 -4.36 -12.31
C ASP A 16 -11.61 -3.70 -11.27
N ASP A 17 -11.80 -4.34 -10.11
CA ASP A 17 -12.56 -3.78 -8.98
C ASP A 17 -11.94 -2.45 -8.49
N LEU A 18 -10.61 -2.38 -8.34
CA LEU A 18 -9.93 -1.14 -8.00
C LEU A 18 -10.20 -0.02 -9.03
N ALA A 19 -10.17 -0.34 -10.33
CA ALA A 19 -10.45 0.64 -11.37
C ALA A 19 -11.89 1.18 -11.28
N GLN A 20 -12.87 0.32 -11.00
CA GLN A 20 -14.26 0.73 -10.80
C GLN A 20 -14.43 1.62 -9.56
N ARG A 21 -13.84 1.23 -8.42
CA ARG A 21 -13.90 2.03 -7.19
C ARG A 21 -13.28 3.42 -7.36
N LEU A 22 -12.24 3.56 -8.19
CA LEU A 22 -11.65 4.86 -8.50
C LEU A 22 -12.60 5.75 -9.31
N LEU A 23 -13.37 5.18 -10.25
CA LEU A 23 -14.43 5.90 -10.97
C LEU A 23 -15.53 6.35 -10.02
N GLU A 24 -16.03 5.46 -9.17
CA GLU A 24 -17.07 5.79 -8.18
C GLU A 24 -16.63 6.88 -7.19
N ALA A 25 -15.39 6.77 -6.68
CA ALA A 25 -14.82 7.77 -5.79
C ALA A 25 -14.66 9.13 -6.48
N TRP A 26 -14.25 9.12 -7.75
CA TRP A 26 -14.19 10.33 -8.56
C TRP A 26 -15.58 10.94 -8.73
N ASP A 27 -16.59 10.14 -9.05
CA ASP A 27 -17.93 10.66 -9.26
C ASP A 27 -18.50 11.29 -7.99
N LYS A 28 -18.29 10.64 -6.84
CA LYS A 28 -18.71 11.18 -5.55
C LYS A 28 -18.08 12.55 -5.24
N VAL A 29 -16.80 12.73 -5.53
CA VAL A 29 -16.03 13.90 -5.10
C VAL A 29 -16.04 15.01 -6.16
N ALA A 30 -15.78 14.68 -7.41
CA ALA A 30 -15.53 15.64 -8.48
C ALA A 30 -16.79 15.96 -9.31
N THR A 31 -17.69 15.00 -9.46
CA THR A 31 -18.93 15.18 -10.25
C THR A 31 -20.19 15.26 -9.38
N LYS A 32 -20.08 15.25 -8.04
CA LYS A 32 -21.22 15.25 -7.12
C LYS A 32 -22.23 14.13 -7.43
N ASN A 33 -21.73 12.89 -7.51
CA ASN A 33 -22.49 11.70 -7.88
C ASN A 33 -23.00 11.74 -9.33
N GLY A 34 -22.17 12.17 -10.28
CA GLY A 34 -22.49 12.13 -11.71
C GLY A 34 -23.25 13.33 -12.26
N GLU A 35 -23.57 14.33 -11.43
CA GLU A 35 -24.26 15.58 -11.83
C GLU A 35 -23.31 16.64 -12.45
N GLY A 36 -22.01 16.38 -12.44
CA GLY A 36 -20.97 17.26 -12.97
C GLY A 36 -21.00 17.36 -14.49
N SER A 37 -20.44 18.46 -15.02
CA SER A 37 -20.28 18.62 -16.46
C SER A 37 -19.40 17.52 -17.05
N LYS A 38 -19.55 17.25 -18.35
CA LYS A 38 -18.80 16.20 -19.05
C LYS A 38 -17.29 16.38 -18.93
N GLU A 39 -16.82 17.61 -18.85
CA GLU A 39 -15.40 17.96 -18.65
C GLU A 39 -14.86 17.50 -17.30
N ARG A 40 -15.73 17.30 -16.30
CA ARG A 40 -15.36 16.80 -14.98
C ARG A 40 -15.45 15.30 -14.85
N GLN A 41 -15.94 14.58 -15.87
CA GLN A 41 -16.02 13.12 -15.84
C GLN A 41 -14.64 12.50 -16.05
N LEU A 42 -14.37 11.41 -15.34
CA LEU A 42 -13.15 10.64 -15.50
C LEU A 42 -13.33 9.62 -16.64
N ASN A 43 -12.65 9.87 -17.76
CA ASN A 43 -12.85 9.06 -18.98
C ASN A 43 -12.05 7.76 -19.01
N ALA A 44 -10.98 7.66 -18.21
CA ALA A 44 -10.13 6.47 -18.20
C ALA A 44 -9.41 6.30 -16.86
N VAL A 45 -9.34 5.05 -16.42
CA VAL A 45 -8.51 4.62 -15.30
C VAL A 45 -7.58 3.52 -15.80
N PHE A 46 -6.29 3.70 -15.53
CA PHE A 46 -5.28 2.70 -15.82
C PHE A 46 -4.60 2.29 -14.52
N VAL A 47 -4.63 0.99 -14.23
CA VAL A 47 -3.91 0.35 -13.14
C VAL A 47 -2.77 -0.47 -13.75
N LEU A 48 -1.54 -0.05 -13.51
CA LEU A 48 -0.34 -0.62 -14.12
C LEU A 48 0.43 -1.44 -13.09
N GLY A 49 0.50 -2.75 -13.29
CA GLY A 49 1.30 -3.67 -12.51
C GLY A 49 2.80 -3.58 -12.77
N ALA A 50 3.41 -2.43 -12.51
CA ALA A 50 4.78 -2.12 -12.96
C ALA A 50 5.85 -2.20 -11.87
N ILE A 51 5.47 -2.21 -10.58
CA ILE A 51 6.45 -2.14 -9.48
C ILE A 51 6.94 -3.56 -9.16
N THR A 52 8.11 -3.92 -9.70
CA THR A 52 8.73 -5.24 -9.53
C THR A 52 9.63 -5.34 -8.29
N THR A 53 10.27 -4.23 -7.90
CA THR A 53 11.13 -4.11 -6.72
C THR A 53 11.26 -2.65 -6.28
N GLY A 54 11.86 -2.40 -5.11
CA GLY A 54 12.27 -1.08 -4.66
C GLY A 54 12.78 -1.11 -3.23
N THR A 55 13.23 0.04 -2.73
CA THR A 55 13.67 0.21 -1.35
C THR A 55 12.96 1.41 -0.73
N GLU A 56 12.53 1.28 0.52
CA GLU A 56 11.92 2.34 1.33
C GLU A 56 12.64 2.37 2.68
N SER A 57 13.15 3.55 3.06
CA SER A 57 13.99 3.74 4.27
C SER A 57 15.15 2.75 4.41
N GLY A 58 15.75 2.34 3.28
CA GLY A 58 16.85 1.37 3.25
C GLY A 58 16.42 -0.08 3.47
N PHE A 59 15.12 -0.39 3.36
CA PHE A 59 14.58 -1.74 3.39
C PHE A 59 14.03 -2.10 2.01
N LEU A 60 14.36 -3.29 1.52
CA LEU A 60 13.71 -3.82 0.32
C LEU A 60 12.22 -3.92 0.56
N LEU A 61 11.43 -3.51 -0.43
CA LEU A 61 9.98 -3.56 -0.34
C LEU A 61 9.50 -5.01 -0.08
N PRO A 62 8.53 -5.21 0.83
CA PRO A 62 8.04 -6.53 1.17
C PRO A 62 7.50 -7.28 -0.05
N ARG A 63 7.92 -8.54 -0.20
CA ARG A 63 7.05 -9.56 -0.79
C ARG A 63 5.98 -9.91 0.25
N VAL A 64 4.83 -10.40 -0.18
CA VAL A 64 3.74 -10.73 0.73
C VAL A 64 4.22 -11.71 1.81
N GLY A 65 4.01 -11.35 3.08
CA GLY A 65 4.44 -12.14 4.23
C GLY A 65 5.92 -11.97 4.59
N SER A 66 6.29 -12.50 5.77
CA SER A 66 7.64 -12.58 6.39
C SER A 66 8.49 -11.31 6.54
N TRP A 67 8.17 -10.20 5.87
CA TRP A 67 9.02 -9.00 5.86
C TRP A 67 9.26 -8.39 7.24
N LEU A 68 8.23 -8.30 8.08
CA LEU A 68 8.38 -7.78 9.44
C LEU A 68 9.37 -8.63 10.24
N LYS A 69 9.20 -9.96 10.20
CA LYS A 69 10.09 -10.91 10.90
C LYS A 69 11.52 -10.83 10.38
N SER A 70 11.70 -10.81 9.06
CA SER A 70 13.02 -10.78 8.43
C SER A 70 13.81 -9.49 8.71
N ASN A 71 13.12 -8.39 9.02
CA ASN A 71 13.75 -7.09 9.28
C ASN A 71 13.74 -6.70 10.76
N ALA A 72 13.12 -7.50 11.64
CA ALA A 72 13.01 -7.23 13.07
C ALA A 72 14.36 -6.87 13.73
N PRO A 73 15.49 -7.57 13.46
CA PRO A 73 16.77 -7.19 14.07
C PRO A 73 17.22 -5.77 13.71
N LYS A 74 16.92 -5.31 12.48
CA LYS A 74 17.27 -3.97 12.02
C LYS A 74 16.31 -2.92 12.58
N PHE A 75 15.03 -3.26 12.79
CA PHE A 75 14.09 -2.36 13.48
C PHE A 75 14.49 -2.16 14.94
N GLU A 76 14.89 -3.22 15.64
CA GLU A 76 15.38 -3.12 17.02
C GLU A 76 16.65 -2.27 17.13
N GLU A 77 17.54 -2.36 16.14
CA GLU A 77 18.73 -1.52 16.08
C GLU A 77 18.37 -0.03 15.90
N LEU A 78 17.48 0.29 14.95
CA LEU A 78 17.03 1.67 14.73
C LEU A 78 16.29 2.24 15.96
N ALA A 79 15.48 1.42 16.63
CA ALA A 79 14.84 1.79 17.89
C ALA A 79 15.87 2.11 19.00
N LYS A 80 16.93 1.31 19.13
CA LYS A 80 18.03 1.55 20.10
C LYS A 80 18.81 2.83 19.79
N GLN A 81 18.89 3.20 18.52
CA GLN A 81 19.51 4.45 18.06
C GLN A 81 18.64 5.69 18.32
N GLY A 82 17.42 5.51 18.85
CA GLY A 82 16.52 6.59 19.25
C GLY A 82 15.50 6.98 18.17
N ASP A 83 15.32 6.17 17.14
CA ASP A 83 14.26 6.39 16.14
C ASP A 83 12.90 5.99 16.73
N GLY A 84 12.07 7.00 17.02
CA GLY A 84 10.78 6.84 17.70
C GLY A 84 9.77 6.01 16.91
N ASP A 85 9.78 6.12 15.58
CA ASP A 85 8.87 5.36 14.72
C ASP A 85 9.17 3.86 14.78
N TYR A 86 10.47 3.50 14.80
CA TYR A 86 10.88 2.11 14.95
C TYR A 86 10.73 1.59 16.39
N ALA A 87 10.85 2.46 17.40
CA ALA A 87 10.55 2.08 18.78
C ALA A 87 9.06 1.69 18.95
N GLU A 88 8.14 2.49 18.40
CA GLU A 88 6.70 2.17 18.40
C GLU A 88 6.42 0.88 17.61
N LEU A 89 7.01 0.72 16.42
CA LEU A 89 6.85 -0.48 15.61
C LEU A 89 7.32 -1.75 16.33
N VAL A 90 8.45 -1.70 17.04
CA VAL A 90 8.99 -2.85 17.78
C VAL A 90 8.06 -3.24 18.93
N GLU A 91 7.50 -2.27 19.66
CA GLU A 91 6.53 -2.53 20.72
C GLU A 91 5.20 -3.08 20.17
N GLU A 92 4.73 -2.57 19.03
CA GLU A 92 3.58 -3.11 18.33
C GLU A 92 3.81 -4.57 17.90
N MET A 93 4.98 -4.87 17.34
CA MET A 93 5.35 -6.23 16.95
C MET A 93 5.40 -7.19 18.15
N ARG A 94 5.79 -6.72 19.34
CA ARG A 94 5.81 -7.55 20.56
C ARG A 94 4.43 -7.78 21.17
N SER A 95 3.53 -6.79 21.06
CA SER A 95 2.21 -6.82 21.72
C SER A 95 1.13 -7.52 20.91
N ARG A 96 1.32 -7.69 19.59
CA ARG A 96 0.33 -8.29 18.69
C ARG A 96 0.73 -9.70 18.26
N ASP A 97 0.02 -10.73 18.73
CA ASP A 97 0.30 -12.14 18.41
C ASP A 97 0.38 -12.45 16.91
N ASN A 98 -0.38 -11.71 16.08
CA ASN A 98 -0.37 -11.88 14.63
C ASN A 98 0.84 -11.23 13.93
N LEU A 99 1.63 -10.43 14.66
CA LEU A 99 2.86 -9.79 14.23
C LEU A 99 4.09 -10.24 15.04
N ALA A 100 3.86 -10.86 16.20
CA ALA A 100 4.86 -11.38 17.11
C ALA A 100 5.87 -12.22 16.33
N VAL A 101 7.13 -11.80 16.43
CA VAL A 101 8.26 -12.47 15.77
C VAL A 101 8.57 -13.74 16.53
#